data_AF-A0A923FLN2-F1
#
_entry.id   AF-A0A923FLN2-F1
#
_cell.length_a   1.000
_cell.length_b   1.000
_cell.length_c   1.000
_cell.angle_alpha   90.00
_cell.angle_beta   90.00
_cell.angle_gamma   90.00
#
_symmetry.space_group_name_H-M   'P 1'
#
loop_
_entity.id
_entity.type
_entity.pdbx_description
1 polymer ?
#
loop_
_entity_poly.entity_id
_entity_poly.type
_entity_poly.pdbx_seq_one_letter_code
_entity_poly.pdbx_strand_id
1 'polypeptide(L)'
;MISTELSMIHMLNPHRHKLALLQEAFLSKGGTIEVLEGPAFKPPPPRHEPPPTVKKAKPKKVEPPRQKWIDKMAQRDIEREERALKREQDRADKLEYVRHLAQTMTYAQAVLRTGFPLRELTRLAAKGGFKFQPAKAQANKGGKIFDEERDARNAEMIRDFKARGFTRNQARESIQSTYKNFDRLLEKFGIDYPKSGKGPEPACFDKKKLG
;
A
#
# COMPACT_ATOMS: atom_id res chain seq x y z
N MET A 1 -44.25 -1.55 90.76
CA MET A 1 -43.55 -1.82 89.49
C MET A 1 -42.34 -2.67 89.80
N ILE A 2 -42.30 -3.92 89.33
CA ILE A 2 -41.15 -4.83 89.53
C ILE A 2 -40.06 -4.37 88.55
N SER A 3 -38.85 -4.12 89.03
CA SER A 3 -37.76 -3.51 88.26
C SER A 3 -37.32 -4.37 87.06
N THR A 4 -36.88 -3.72 85.99
CA THR A 4 -36.38 -4.33 84.74
C THR A 4 -35.27 -5.35 84.99
N GLU A 5 -34.40 -5.10 85.96
CA GLU A 5 -33.32 -6.01 86.36
C GLU A 5 -33.85 -7.32 86.96
N LEU A 6 -34.90 -7.27 87.80
CA LEU A 6 -35.51 -8.48 88.37
C LEU A 6 -36.20 -9.32 87.29
N SER A 7 -36.83 -8.67 86.30
CA SER A 7 -37.41 -9.36 85.13
C SER A 7 -36.32 -10.08 84.33
N MET A 8 -35.18 -9.43 84.10
CA MET A 8 -34.07 -10.01 83.35
C MET A 8 -33.41 -11.17 84.10
N ILE A 9 -33.26 -11.08 85.42
CA ILE A 9 -32.77 -12.18 86.27
C ILE A 9 -33.72 -13.38 86.19
N HIS A 10 -35.04 -13.16 86.30
CA HIS A 10 -36.03 -14.22 86.15
C HIS A 10 -36.04 -14.86 84.76
N MET A 11 -35.85 -14.08 83.69
CA MET A 11 -35.73 -14.60 82.32
C MET A 11 -34.44 -15.40 82.09
N LEU A 12 -33.34 -15.06 82.76
CA LEU A 12 -32.06 -15.77 82.66
C LEU A 12 -32.00 -17.04 83.52
N ASN A 13 -32.84 -17.16 84.56
CA ASN A 13 -32.92 -18.33 85.42
C ASN A 13 -33.12 -19.66 84.69
N PRO A 14 -34.07 -19.82 83.73
CA PRO A 14 -34.22 -21.08 83.00
C PRO A 14 -32.98 -21.44 82.17
N HIS A 15 -32.33 -20.44 81.57
CA HIS A 15 -31.11 -20.67 80.80
C HIS A 15 -29.93 -21.08 81.69
N ARG A 16 -29.76 -20.42 82.84
CA ARG A 16 -28.75 -20.79 83.85
C ARG A 16 -28.99 -22.21 84.37
N HIS A 17 -30.24 -22.56 84.68
CA HIS A 17 -30.59 -23.90 85.14
C HIS A 17 -30.30 -24.96 84.08
N LYS A 18 -30.65 -24.70 82.81
CA LYS A 18 -30.34 -25.61 81.71
C LYS A 18 -28.83 -25.81 81.53
N LEU A 19 -28.03 -24.74 81.62
CA LEU A 19 -26.57 -24.85 81.54
C LEU A 19 -25.98 -25.64 82.71
N ALA A 20 -26.49 -25.44 83.94
CA ALA A 20 -26.08 -26.20 85.11
C ALA A 20 -26.34 -27.70 84.94
N LEU A 21 -27.54 -28.09 84.48
CA LEU A 21 -27.87 -29.49 84.19
C LEU A 21 -26.95 -30.10 83.13
N LEU A 22 -26.60 -29.33 82.09
CA LEU A 22 -25.68 -29.80 81.05
C LEU A 22 -24.25 -29.97 81.57
N GLN A 23 -23.80 -29.07 82.44
CA GLN A 23 -22.50 -29.19 83.13
C GLN A 23 -22.48 -30.42 84.05
N GLU A 24 -23.53 -30.64 84.85
CA GLU A 24 -23.65 -31.84 85.70
C GLU A 24 -23.70 -33.13 84.88
N ALA A 25 -24.47 -33.16 83.79
CA ALA A 25 -24.51 -34.30 82.87
C ALA A 25 -23.15 -34.58 82.19
N PHE A 26 -22.36 -33.55 81.93
CA PHE A 26 -21.01 -33.69 81.39
C PHE A 26 -20.02 -34.23 82.43
N LEU A 27 -20.05 -33.70 83.65
CA LEU A 27 -19.20 -34.16 84.76
C LEU A 27 -19.53 -35.61 85.18
N SER A 28 -20.82 -35.96 85.27
CA SER A 28 -21.28 -37.33 85.60
C SER A 28 -20.90 -38.39 84.54
N LYS A 29 -20.78 -37.99 83.27
CA LYS A 29 -20.25 -38.85 82.20
C LYS A 29 -18.71 -38.98 82.21
N GLY A 30 -18.04 -38.36 83.18
CA GLY A 30 -16.58 -38.40 83.36
C GLY A 30 -15.81 -37.29 82.63
N GLY A 31 -16.48 -36.23 82.18
CA GLY A 31 -15.82 -35.06 81.60
C GLY A 31 -15.05 -34.25 82.65
N THR A 32 -13.89 -33.68 82.28
CA THR A 32 -13.09 -32.79 83.13
C THR A 32 -13.02 -31.40 82.48
N ILE A 33 -13.12 -30.33 83.27
CA ILE A 33 -13.03 -28.94 82.78
C ILE A 33 -11.68 -28.37 83.22
N GLU A 34 -10.77 -28.15 82.28
CA GLU A 34 -9.50 -27.45 82.53
C GLU A 34 -9.66 -25.96 82.23
N VAL A 35 -9.36 -25.11 83.21
CA VAL A 35 -9.32 -23.65 83.04
C VAL A 35 -7.90 -23.26 82.65
N LEU A 36 -7.68 -22.90 81.39
CA LEU A 36 -6.38 -22.43 80.91
C LEU A 36 -6.04 -21.05 81.50
N GLU A 37 -4.83 -20.91 82.04
CA GLU A 37 -4.27 -19.61 82.43
C GLU A 37 -4.03 -18.76 81.17
N GLY A 38 -4.53 -17.52 81.18
CA GLY A 38 -4.43 -16.60 80.04
C GLY A 38 -2.98 -16.13 79.77
N PRO A 39 -2.71 -15.56 78.58
CA PRO A 39 -1.36 -15.13 78.20
C PRO A 39 -0.84 -13.97 79.08
N ALA A 40 0.40 -14.09 79.57
CA ALA A 40 1.06 -13.06 80.37
C ALA A 40 1.57 -11.89 79.49
N PHE A 41 1.11 -10.67 79.76
CA PHE A 41 1.47 -9.46 79.02
C PHE A 41 2.83 -8.87 79.49
N LYS A 42 3.74 -8.59 78.55
CA LYS A 42 5.00 -7.84 78.81
C LYS A 42 4.99 -6.49 78.08
N PRO A 43 5.14 -5.35 78.77
CA PRO A 43 5.12 -4.04 78.12
C PRO A 43 6.37 -3.80 77.25
N PRO A 44 6.25 -2.98 76.19
CA PRO A 44 7.38 -2.65 75.32
C PRO A 44 8.41 -1.72 76.00
N PRO A 45 9.70 -1.78 75.60
CA PRO A 45 10.73 -0.93 76.15
C PRO A 45 10.55 0.55 75.77
N PRO A 46 11.04 1.49 76.61
CA PRO A 46 10.93 2.93 76.35
C PRO A 46 11.77 3.37 75.16
N ARG A 47 11.24 4.30 74.35
CA ARG A 47 11.87 4.79 73.12
C ARG A 47 12.73 6.02 73.42
N HIS A 48 14.03 5.96 73.09
CA HIS A 48 14.91 7.14 73.13
C HIS A 48 14.83 7.90 71.80
N GLU A 49 14.53 9.21 71.86
CA GLU A 49 14.56 10.07 70.68
C GLU A 49 15.97 10.60 70.42
N PRO A 50 16.43 10.61 69.15
CA PRO A 50 17.71 11.21 68.80
C PRO A 50 17.66 12.74 68.93
N PRO A 51 18.79 13.41 69.24
CA PRO A 51 18.83 14.86 69.36
C PRO A 51 18.50 15.56 68.02
N PRO A 52 17.90 16.76 68.05
CA PRO A 52 17.44 17.44 66.85
C PRO A 52 18.61 17.84 65.93
N THR A 53 18.60 17.34 64.70
CA THR A 53 19.59 17.67 63.67
C THR A 53 19.28 19.02 63.00
N VAL A 54 20.26 19.94 62.95
CA VAL A 54 20.14 21.23 62.24
C VAL A 54 20.11 20.99 60.72
N LYS A 55 19.03 21.39 60.04
CA LYS A 55 18.84 21.17 58.60
C LYS A 55 19.71 22.13 57.77
N LYS A 56 20.60 21.61 56.92
CA LYS A 56 21.31 22.40 55.89
C LYS A 56 20.34 22.80 54.76
N ALA A 57 20.50 24.02 54.22
CA ALA A 57 19.68 24.53 53.12
C ALA A 57 19.87 23.68 51.85
N LYS A 58 18.76 23.30 51.20
CA LYS A 58 18.78 22.51 49.96
C LYS A 58 19.17 23.40 48.77
N PRO A 59 19.97 22.91 47.80
CA PRO A 59 20.20 23.63 46.55
C PRO A 59 18.88 23.83 45.79
N LYS A 60 18.69 25.01 45.16
CA LYS A 60 17.52 25.30 44.32
C LYS A 60 17.43 24.26 43.20
N LYS A 61 16.30 23.55 43.12
CA LYS A 61 16.01 22.65 42.01
C LYS A 61 15.90 23.50 40.73
N VAL A 62 16.69 23.18 39.72
CA VAL A 62 16.46 23.68 38.36
C VAL A 62 15.13 23.07 37.91
N GLU A 63 14.10 23.89 37.74
CA GLU A 63 12.80 23.42 37.26
C GLU A 63 12.96 22.91 35.82
N PRO A 64 12.45 21.71 35.47
CA PRO A 64 12.38 21.30 34.08
C PRO A 64 11.57 22.33 33.28
N PRO A 65 11.86 22.55 31.99
CA PRO A 65 11.10 23.49 31.18
C PRO A 65 9.61 23.16 31.29
N ARG A 66 8.80 24.17 31.64
CA ARG A 66 7.35 24.01 31.79
C ARG A 66 6.78 23.39 30.51
N GLN A 67 6.27 22.17 30.62
CA GLN A 67 5.60 21.51 29.51
C GLN A 67 4.40 22.38 29.11
N LYS A 68 4.39 22.88 27.88
CA LYS A 68 3.25 23.62 27.34
C LYS A 68 2.08 22.63 27.31
N TRP A 69 1.05 22.89 28.12
CA TRP A 69 -0.20 22.16 28.05
C TRP A 69 -0.88 22.55 26.74
N ILE A 70 -0.68 21.73 25.71
CA ILE A 70 -1.33 21.89 24.41
C ILE A 70 -2.65 21.13 24.48
N ASP A 71 -3.75 21.77 24.08
CA ASP A 71 -5.04 21.08 24.01
C ASP A 71 -4.97 19.85 23.09
N LYS A 72 -5.70 18.78 23.44
CA LYS A 72 -5.69 17.51 22.69
C LYS A 72 -6.01 17.67 21.20
N MET A 73 -6.79 18.70 20.83
CA MET A 73 -7.07 19.03 19.43
C MET A 73 -5.83 19.60 18.72
N ALA A 74 -5.14 20.56 19.34
CA ALA A 74 -3.91 21.13 18.79
C ALA A 74 -2.79 20.08 18.65
N GLN A 75 -2.68 19.13 19.58
CA GLN A 75 -1.73 18.02 19.45
C GLN A 75 -2.04 17.10 18.25
N ARG A 76 -3.33 16.87 17.95
CA ARG A 76 -3.75 16.08 16.78
C ARG A 76 -3.47 16.80 15.46
N ASP A 77 -3.63 18.11 15.42
CA ASP A 77 -3.35 18.89 14.21
C ASP A 77 -1.84 18.95 13.93
N ILE A 78 -1.01 19.13 14.97
CA ILE A 78 0.46 19.01 14.86
C ILE A 78 0.84 17.63 14.30
N GLU A 79 0.28 16.55 14.81
CA GLU A 79 0.57 15.19 14.33
C GLU A 79 0.16 14.99 12.85
N ARG A 80 -0.96 15.60 12.41
CA ARG A 80 -1.40 15.56 11.02
C ARG A 80 -0.44 16.30 10.10
N GLU A 81 0.00 17.48 10.53
CA GLU A 81 0.97 18.31 9.80
C GLU A 81 2.31 17.60 9.70
N GLU A 82 2.84 17.04 10.79
CA GLU A 82 4.08 16.26 10.79
C GLU A 82 3.98 15.06 9.84
N ARG A 83 2.84 14.36 9.84
CA ARG A 83 2.60 13.25 8.90
C ARG A 83 2.50 13.75 7.45
N ALA A 84 1.97 14.94 7.21
CA ALA A 84 1.93 15.55 5.89
C ALA A 84 3.35 15.91 5.41
N LEU A 85 4.14 16.57 6.26
CA LEU A 85 5.54 16.92 5.99
C LEU A 85 6.38 15.67 5.68
N LYS A 86 6.22 14.60 6.46
CA LYS A 86 6.91 13.34 6.19
C LYS A 86 6.54 12.75 4.83
N ARG A 87 5.25 12.75 4.47
CA ARG A 87 4.82 12.28 3.13
C ARG A 87 5.36 13.16 2.01
N GLU A 88 5.55 14.46 2.25
CA GLU A 88 6.14 15.38 1.28
C GLU A 88 7.63 15.14 1.09
N GLN A 89 8.36 14.92 2.18
CA GLN A 89 9.77 14.51 2.17
C GLN A 89 9.94 13.17 1.44
N ASP A 90 9.18 12.14 1.81
CA ASP A 90 9.21 10.83 1.13
C ASP A 90 8.93 10.94 -0.38
N ARG A 91 8.06 11.88 -0.78
CA ARG A 91 7.77 12.14 -2.20
C ARG A 91 8.91 12.86 -2.90
N ALA A 92 9.57 13.81 -2.23
CA ALA A 92 10.72 14.53 -2.76
C ALA A 92 11.91 13.58 -2.96
N ASP A 93 12.21 12.74 -1.97
CA ASP A 93 13.30 11.76 -2.01
C ASP A 93 13.08 10.74 -3.14
N LYS A 94 11.85 10.24 -3.28
CA LYS A 94 11.48 9.37 -4.40
C LYS A 94 11.68 10.06 -5.75
N LEU A 95 11.34 11.34 -5.86
CA LEU A 95 11.46 12.09 -7.10
C LEU A 95 12.93 12.27 -7.49
N GLU A 96 13.78 12.66 -6.54
CA GLU A 96 15.24 12.77 -6.75
C GLU A 96 15.84 11.43 -7.18
N TYR A 97 15.51 10.35 -6.46
CA TYR A 97 15.98 9.01 -6.78
C TYR A 97 15.58 8.57 -8.20
N VAL A 98 14.30 8.77 -8.56
CA VAL A 98 13.78 8.41 -9.88
C VAL A 98 14.37 9.31 -10.98
N ARG A 99 14.70 10.57 -10.68
CA ARG A 99 15.39 11.48 -11.60
C ARG A 99 16.79 10.97 -11.95
N HIS A 100 17.56 10.48 -10.97
CA HIS A 100 18.85 9.85 -11.22
C HIS A 100 18.73 8.57 -12.07
N LEU A 101 17.71 7.75 -11.81
CA LEU A 101 17.43 6.55 -12.61
C LEU A 101 17.06 6.90 -14.05
N ALA A 102 16.26 7.95 -14.26
CA ALA A 102 15.81 8.36 -15.58
C ALA A 102 16.96 8.76 -16.52
N GLN A 103 18.05 9.30 -15.98
CA GLN A 103 19.24 9.65 -16.76
C GLN A 103 19.95 8.42 -17.35
N THR A 104 19.88 7.27 -16.66
CA THR A 104 20.70 6.08 -16.97
C THR A 104 19.89 4.92 -17.54
N MET A 105 18.59 4.84 -17.25
CA MET A 105 17.76 3.67 -17.54
C MET A 105 16.53 4.01 -18.37
N THR A 106 15.96 2.97 -18.97
CA THR A 106 14.63 2.99 -19.59
C THR A 106 13.54 2.72 -18.54
N TYR A 107 12.28 3.03 -18.86
CA TYR A 107 11.16 2.73 -17.97
C TYR A 107 11.09 1.26 -17.53
N ALA A 108 11.29 0.32 -18.45
CA ALA A 108 11.23 -1.12 -18.13
C ALA A 108 12.32 -1.52 -17.14
N GLN A 109 13.54 -1.03 -17.32
CA GLN A 109 14.66 -1.27 -16.40
C GLN A 109 14.42 -0.63 -15.03
N ALA A 110 13.84 0.57 -15.00
CA ALA A 110 13.51 1.26 -13.76
C ALA A 110 12.44 0.52 -12.94
N VAL A 111 11.42 -0.05 -13.60
CA VAL A 111 10.41 -0.91 -12.96
C VAL A 111 11.08 -2.11 -12.30
N LEU A 112 11.95 -2.81 -13.02
CA LEU A 112 12.66 -3.99 -12.49
C LEU A 112 13.58 -3.64 -11.32
N ARG A 113 14.25 -2.48 -11.36
CA ARG A 113 15.20 -2.06 -10.33
C ARG A 113 14.53 -1.55 -9.05
N THR A 114 13.45 -0.80 -9.18
CA THR A 114 12.79 -0.14 -8.05
C THR A 114 11.61 -0.92 -7.49
N GLY A 115 11.02 -1.82 -8.28
CA GLY A 115 9.73 -2.45 -7.97
C GLY A 115 8.54 -1.50 -8.06
N PHE A 116 8.73 -0.23 -8.43
CA PHE A 116 7.63 0.70 -8.64
C PHE A 116 6.88 0.39 -9.94
N PRO A 117 5.54 0.42 -9.93
CA PRO A 117 4.76 0.20 -11.13
C PRO A 117 5.01 1.32 -12.14
N LEU A 118 4.94 0.98 -13.43
CA LEU A 118 5.17 1.92 -14.54
C LEU A 118 4.37 3.23 -14.39
N ARG A 119 3.10 3.13 -13.98
CA ARG A 119 2.21 4.28 -13.78
C ARG A 119 2.72 5.26 -12.72
N GLU A 120 3.37 4.76 -11.67
CA GLU A 120 3.95 5.61 -10.62
C GLU A 120 5.20 6.34 -11.15
N LEU A 121 6.07 5.64 -11.87
CA LEU A 121 7.23 6.26 -12.53
C LEU A 121 6.82 7.32 -13.55
N THR A 122 5.78 7.09 -14.35
CA THR A 122 5.25 8.09 -15.29
C THR A 122 4.72 9.33 -14.57
N ARG A 123 4.01 9.16 -13.44
CA ARG A 123 3.53 10.29 -12.64
C ARG A 123 4.67 11.09 -12.01
N LEU A 124 5.69 10.41 -11.49
CA LEU A 124 6.88 11.06 -10.93
C LEU A 124 7.66 11.81 -12.00
N ALA A 125 7.83 11.21 -13.19
CA ALA A 125 8.44 11.85 -14.34
C ALA A 125 7.67 13.10 -14.79
N ALA A 126 6.33 13.03 -14.86
CA ALA A 126 5.48 14.16 -15.20
C ALA A 126 5.57 15.28 -14.13
N LYS A 127 5.55 14.92 -12.84
CA LYS A 127 5.66 15.88 -11.74
C LYS A 127 7.05 16.52 -11.64
N GLY A 128 8.10 15.76 -11.92
CA GLY A 128 9.50 16.20 -11.87
C GLY A 128 10.03 16.78 -13.18
N GLY A 129 9.23 16.80 -14.26
CA GLY A 129 9.61 17.39 -15.53
C GLY A 129 10.77 16.69 -16.25
N PHE A 130 10.98 15.39 -16.01
CA PHE A 130 12.05 14.62 -16.63
C PHE A 130 11.49 13.43 -17.43
N LYS A 131 12.32 12.84 -18.30
CA LYS A 131 11.96 11.69 -19.13
C LYS A 131 13.04 10.62 -19.00
N PHE A 132 12.62 9.35 -19.00
CA PHE A 132 13.53 8.21 -19.06
C PHE A 132 14.15 8.08 -20.45
N GLN A 133 15.27 7.35 -20.53
CA GLN A 133 15.83 7.00 -21.83
C GLN A 133 14.82 6.18 -22.65
N PRO A 134 14.71 6.43 -23.96
CA PRO A 134 13.88 5.61 -24.82
C PRO A 134 14.44 4.19 -24.81
N ALA A 135 13.54 3.20 -24.79
CA ALA A 135 13.95 1.84 -25.09
C ALA A 135 14.62 1.85 -26.47
N LYS A 136 15.79 1.21 -26.60
CA LYS A 136 16.38 0.97 -27.92
C LYS A 136 15.31 0.25 -28.73
N ALA A 137 14.70 0.94 -29.68
CA ALA A 137 13.75 0.33 -30.57
C ALA A 137 14.50 -0.84 -31.21
N GLN A 138 14.09 -2.08 -30.92
CA GLN A 138 14.48 -3.17 -31.78
C GLN A 138 14.10 -2.73 -33.18
N ALA A 139 15.05 -2.83 -34.10
CA ALA A 139 14.90 -2.39 -35.46
C ALA A 139 13.86 -3.26 -36.18
N ASN A 140 12.60 -3.21 -35.76
CA ASN A 140 11.45 -3.39 -36.63
C ASN A 140 11.31 -2.16 -37.52
N LYS A 141 12.44 -1.70 -38.08
CA LYS A 141 12.47 -1.21 -39.45
C LYS A 141 12.28 -2.45 -40.31
N GLY A 142 11.08 -3.01 -40.28
CA GLY A 142 10.60 -3.89 -41.34
C GLY A 142 10.39 -3.07 -42.61
N GLY A 143 11.41 -2.29 -43.02
CA GLY A 143 11.49 -1.80 -44.37
C GLY A 143 11.40 -3.05 -45.22
N LYS A 144 10.43 -3.08 -46.14
CA LYS A 144 10.30 -4.19 -47.09
C LYS A 144 11.67 -4.39 -47.73
N ILE A 145 12.34 -5.48 -47.38
CA ILE A 145 13.55 -5.89 -48.06
C ILE A 145 13.07 -6.35 -49.43
N PHE A 146 13.35 -5.52 -50.44
CA PHE A 146 13.05 -5.87 -51.82
C PHE A 146 14.18 -6.73 -52.34
N ASP A 147 13.83 -7.92 -52.81
CA ASP A 147 14.76 -8.83 -53.44
C ASP A 147 15.00 -8.36 -54.89
N GLU A 148 16.21 -7.90 -55.17
CA GLU A 148 16.60 -7.36 -56.49
C GLU A 148 16.59 -8.44 -57.58
N GLU A 149 16.91 -9.69 -57.24
CA GLU A 149 16.91 -10.80 -58.18
C GLU A 149 15.48 -11.19 -58.57
N ARG A 150 14.57 -11.19 -57.58
CA ARG A 150 13.14 -11.40 -57.85
C ARG A 150 12.56 -10.27 -58.69
N ASP A 151 12.97 -9.03 -58.42
CA ASP A 151 12.56 -7.86 -59.19
C ASP A 151 13.01 -7.94 -60.66
N ALA A 152 14.26 -8.38 -60.91
CA ALA A 152 14.78 -8.55 -62.26
C ALA A 152 14.00 -9.63 -63.05
N ARG A 153 13.76 -10.80 -62.44
CA ARG A 153 12.95 -11.87 -63.04
C ARG A 153 11.53 -11.40 -63.36
N ASN A 154 10.90 -10.65 -62.45
CA ASN A 154 9.58 -10.10 -62.69
C ASN A 154 9.59 -9.08 -63.83
N ALA A 155 10.64 -8.25 -63.95
CA ALA A 155 10.77 -7.28 -65.03
C ALA A 155 10.90 -7.96 -66.41
N GLU A 156 11.63 -9.06 -66.51
CA GLU A 156 11.71 -9.88 -67.72
C GLU A 156 10.34 -10.44 -68.10
N MET A 157 9.61 -11.03 -67.14
CA MET A 157 8.24 -11.51 -67.38
C MET A 157 7.30 -10.38 -67.83
N ILE A 158 7.40 -9.18 -67.24
CA ILE A 158 6.59 -8.02 -67.66
C ILE A 158 6.89 -7.64 -69.12
N ARG A 159 8.15 -7.70 -69.57
CA ARG A 159 8.51 -7.44 -70.98
C ARG A 159 7.93 -8.49 -71.91
N ASP A 160 7.99 -9.76 -71.53
CA ASP A 160 7.40 -10.85 -72.31
C ASP A 160 5.88 -10.73 -72.42
N PHE A 161 5.20 -10.39 -71.32
CA PHE A 161 3.76 -10.14 -71.32
C PHE A 161 3.39 -8.94 -72.17
N LYS A 162 4.20 -7.88 -72.16
CA LYS A 162 4.04 -6.72 -73.05
C LYS A 162 4.16 -7.14 -74.52
N ALA A 163 5.17 -7.92 -74.86
CA ALA A 163 5.40 -8.41 -76.22
C ALA A 163 4.23 -9.29 -76.72
N ARG A 164 3.61 -10.07 -75.83
CA ARG A 164 2.44 -10.91 -76.12
C ARG A 164 1.11 -10.13 -76.11
N GLY A 165 1.11 -8.84 -75.78
CA GLY A 165 -0.09 -8.00 -75.79
C GLY A 165 -1.02 -8.16 -74.57
N PHE A 166 -0.51 -8.69 -73.45
CA PHE A 166 -1.30 -8.79 -72.22
C PHE A 166 -1.64 -7.41 -71.66
N THR A 167 -2.82 -7.26 -71.07
CA THR A 167 -3.19 -6.03 -70.36
C THR A 167 -2.40 -5.90 -69.04
N ARG A 168 -2.26 -4.67 -68.53
CA ARG A 168 -1.54 -4.39 -67.27
C ARG A 168 -2.06 -5.21 -66.09
N ASN A 169 -3.39 -5.39 -66.00
CA ASN A 169 -4.01 -6.15 -64.91
C ASN A 169 -3.69 -7.65 -65.03
N GLN A 170 -3.73 -8.20 -66.24
CA GLN A 170 -3.39 -9.60 -66.48
C GLN A 170 -1.92 -9.89 -66.19
N ALA A 171 -0.99 -9.01 -66.61
CA ALA A 171 0.44 -9.15 -66.33
C ALA A 171 0.76 -9.03 -64.83
N ARG A 172 0.01 -8.19 -64.10
CA ARG A 172 0.13 -8.07 -62.64
C ARG A 172 -0.36 -9.33 -61.91
N GLU A 173 -1.49 -9.88 -62.37
CA GLU A 173 -2.10 -11.08 -61.79
C GLU A 173 -1.26 -12.34 -62.04
N SER A 174 -0.65 -12.46 -63.23
CA SER A 174 0.26 -13.56 -63.54
C SER A 174 1.50 -13.59 -62.66
N ILE A 175 2.05 -12.43 -62.29
CA ILE A 175 3.23 -12.28 -61.41
C ILE A 175 2.84 -12.25 -59.92
N GLN A 176 1.53 -12.26 -59.62
CA GLN A 176 0.97 -12.20 -58.26
C GLN A 176 1.51 -11.01 -57.45
N SER A 177 1.60 -9.85 -58.09
CA SER A 177 2.14 -8.63 -57.48
C SER A 177 1.03 -7.63 -57.11
N THR A 178 1.23 -6.84 -56.05
CA THR A 178 0.32 -5.73 -55.72
C THR A 178 0.51 -4.56 -56.70
N TYR A 179 -0.52 -3.75 -56.94
CA TYR A 179 -0.43 -2.54 -57.79
C TYR A 179 0.81 -1.68 -57.50
N LYS A 180 1.06 -1.33 -56.23
CA LYS A 180 2.22 -0.52 -55.82
C LYS A 180 3.56 -1.19 -56.14
N ASN A 181 3.65 -2.52 -56.01
CA ASN A 181 4.88 -3.25 -56.34
C ASN A 181 5.08 -3.32 -57.86
N PHE A 182 4.01 -3.48 -58.62
CA PHE A 182 4.04 -3.50 -60.09
C PHE A 182 4.44 -2.13 -60.67
N ASP A 183 3.84 -1.05 -60.19
CA ASP A 183 4.19 0.32 -60.61
C ASP A 183 5.66 0.64 -60.29
N ARG A 184 6.12 0.25 -59.09
CA ARG A 184 7.54 0.35 -58.72
C ARG A 184 8.45 -0.43 -59.67
N LEU A 185 8.07 -1.64 -60.10
CA LEU A 185 8.86 -2.41 -61.07
C LEU A 185 8.92 -1.70 -62.43
N LEU A 186 7.82 -1.12 -62.89
CA LEU A 186 7.82 -0.35 -64.14
C LEU A 186 8.72 0.88 -64.05
N GLU A 187 8.66 1.62 -62.93
CA GLU A 187 9.52 2.79 -62.70
C GLU A 187 10.99 2.41 -62.56
N LYS A 188 11.30 1.36 -61.78
CA LYS A 188 12.68 0.88 -61.53
C LYS A 188 13.36 0.38 -62.81
N PHE A 189 12.63 -0.32 -63.68
CA PHE A 189 13.18 -0.90 -64.91
C PHE A 189 12.82 -0.11 -66.18
N GLY A 190 12.19 1.06 -66.06
CA GLY A 190 11.84 1.93 -67.19
C GLY A 190 10.89 1.30 -68.20
N ILE A 191 10.00 0.39 -67.77
CA ILE A 191 9.08 -0.30 -68.67
C ILE A 191 7.83 0.54 -68.85
N ASP A 192 7.67 1.15 -70.03
CA ASP A 192 6.42 1.80 -70.39
C ASP A 192 5.34 0.76 -70.66
N TYR A 193 4.28 0.73 -69.85
CA TYR A 193 3.16 -0.21 -69.99
C TYR A 193 1.86 0.59 -70.03
N PRO A 194 1.02 0.42 -71.06
CA PRO A 194 -0.21 1.20 -71.20
C PRO A 194 -1.08 1.07 -69.96
N LYS A 195 -1.44 2.21 -69.36
CA LYS A 195 -2.47 2.26 -68.32
C LYS A 195 -3.80 1.91 -68.99
N SER A 196 -4.54 0.96 -68.42
CA SER A 196 -5.91 0.71 -68.86
C SER A 196 -6.69 2.02 -68.74
N GLY A 197 -7.10 2.58 -69.88
CA GLY A 197 -8.03 3.70 -69.89
C GLY A 197 -9.30 3.33 -69.14
N LYS A 198 -9.94 4.30 -68.48
CA LYS A 198 -11.33 4.09 -68.06
C LYS A 198 -12.10 3.73 -69.34
N GLY A 199 -12.66 2.52 -69.39
CA GLY A 199 -13.61 2.19 -70.44
C GLY A 199 -14.73 3.23 -70.46
N PRO A 200 -15.47 3.37 -71.57
CA PRO A 200 -16.66 4.20 -71.59
C PRO A 200 -17.52 3.84 -70.38
N GLU A 201 -17.98 4.87 -69.64
CA GLU A 201 -18.85 4.64 -68.50
C GLU A 201 -20.01 3.74 -68.97
N PRO A 202 -20.31 2.64 -68.26
CA PRO A 202 -21.42 1.79 -68.66
C PRO A 202 -22.68 2.67 -68.64
N ALA A 203 -23.36 2.76 -69.79
CA ALA A 203 -24.51 3.64 -70.03
C ALA A 203 -25.73 3.39 -69.10
N CYS A 204 -25.60 2.50 -68.12
CA CYS A 204 -26.66 2.01 -67.26
C CYS A 204 -26.60 2.51 -65.81
N PHE A 205 -25.71 3.44 -65.45
CA PHE A 205 -25.73 4.04 -64.10
C PHE A 205 -25.89 5.57 -64.15
N ASP A 206 -27.02 6.02 -64.67
CA ASP A 206 -27.57 7.33 -64.32
C ASP A 206 -27.81 7.35 -62.80
N LYS A 207 -26.91 7.99 -62.05
CA LYS A 207 -27.14 8.32 -60.65
C LYS A 207 -28.19 9.41 -60.56
N LYS A 208 -29.46 9.07 -60.83
CA LYS A 208 -30.58 9.90 -60.38
C LYS A 208 -30.52 9.95 -58.86
N LYS A 209 -30.16 11.14 -58.35
CA LYS A 209 -30.32 11.52 -56.94
C LYS A 209 -31.77 11.24 -56.55
N LEU A 210 -31.98 10.26 -55.67
CA LEU A 210 -33.17 10.21 -54.83
C LEU A 210 -32.96 11.24 -53.71
N GLY A 211 -34.06 11.93 -53.39
CA GLY A 211 -34.14 13.17 -52.59
C GLY A 211 -33.51 13.12 -51.21
#